data_AF-A0A849U615-F1
#
_entry.id   AF-A0A849U615-F1
#
_cell.length_a   1.000
_cell.length_b   1.000
_cell.length_c   1.000
_cell.angle_alpha   90.00
_cell.angle_beta   90.00
_cell.angle_gamma   90.00
#
_symmetry.space_group_name_H-M   'P 1'
#
loop_
_entity.id
_entity.type
_entity.pdbx_description
1 polymer ?
#
loop_
_entity_poly.entity_id
_entity_poly.type
_entity_poly.pdbx_seq_one_letter_code
_entity_poly.pdbx_strand_id
1 'polypeptide(L)'
;MIDLLYELLGKTGYVHPLHPPFTHGPIGAIIVAFCFGLGVIAWRRQSFMQSAYHVVVIAFVLYFPTVLAGIMDWQYFYSGAWIFPIQVKVALAILLFVLLSITLIVGRKPDVRPVVIVPLLFLCLGNVLGLGYFGGQLVYEGRTPSVEKELIPGRQVFISHCSGCHANGGNILYPHLPLRTAPQLLSYEGFIAFVRYPTLPDGSKGPMPNFTEQTLSDQQARELYNYIVNGLAKPARVGISN
;
A
#
# COMPACT_ATOMS: atom_id res chain seq x y z
N MET A 1 12.89 25.03 -11.40
CA MET A 1 13.31 23.86 -12.22
C MET A 1 12.45 22.64 -11.93
N ILE A 2 12.26 22.26 -10.67
CA ILE A 2 11.37 21.15 -10.29
C ILE A 2 9.92 21.45 -10.72
N ASP A 3 9.43 22.67 -10.48
CA ASP A 3 8.07 23.07 -10.87
C ASP A 3 7.83 22.99 -12.38
N LEU A 4 8.81 23.44 -13.19
CA LEU A 4 8.75 23.34 -14.64
C LEU A 4 8.60 21.88 -15.12
N LEU A 5 9.31 20.94 -14.50
CA LEU A 5 9.16 19.52 -14.84
C LEU A 5 7.75 19.02 -14.50
N TYR A 6 7.24 19.33 -13.31
CA TYR A 6 5.91 18.93 -12.88
C TYR A 6 4.80 19.58 -13.70
N GLU A 7 4.96 20.83 -14.13
CA GLU A 7 4.04 21.50 -15.05
C GLU A 7 4.04 20.84 -16.44
N LEU A 8 5.21 20.45 -16.96
CA LEU A 8 5.31 19.73 -18.23
C LEU A 8 4.65 18.35 -18.15
N LEU A 9 4.86 17.62 -17.05
CA LEU A 9 4.17 16.35 -16.79
C LEU A 9 2.66 16.55 -16.61
N GLY A 10 2.25 17.64 -15.94
CA GLY A 10 0.85 18.01 -15.78
C GLY A 10 0.13 18.22 -17.12
N LYS A 11 0.82 18.75 -18.13
CA LYS A 11 0.26 18.91 -19.50
C LYS A 11 -0.07 17.59 -20.18
N THR A 12 0.58 16.48 -19.80
CA THR A 12 0.24 15.14 -20.30
C THR A 12 -0.82 14.42 -19.45
N GLY A 13 -1.29 15.07 -18.38
CA GLY A 13 -2.22 14.50 -17.40
C GLY A 13 -1.53 13.74 -16.26
N TYR A 14 -0.20 13.72 -16.21
CA TYR A 14 0.54 13.08 -15.12
C TYR A 14 0.70 14.04 -13.93
N VAL A 15 -0.15 13.85 -12.91
CA VAL A 15 -0.19 14.67 -11.68
C VAL A 15 0.31 13.93 -10.44
N HIS A 16 0.89 12.75 -10.63
CA HIS A 16 1.33 11.89 -9.53
C HIS A 16 2.80 12.15 -9.16
N PRO A 17 3.22 11.75 -7.94
CA PRO A 17 4.63 11.79 -7.56
C PRO A 17 5.50 10.90 -8.46
N LEU A 18 6.76 11.28 -8.69
CA LEU A 18 7.68 10.53 -9.54
C LEU A 18 8.34 9.38 -8.79
N HIS A 19 8.65 9.56 -7.51
CA HIS A 19 9.37 8.59 -6.70
C HIS A 19 8.75 7.19 -6.68
N PRO A 20 7.41 6.99 -6.52
CA PRO A 20 6.85 5.65 -6.41
C PRO A 20 7.14 4.76 -7.64
N PRO A 21 6.93 5.21 -8.89
CA PRO A 21 7.39 4.46 -10.07
C PRO A 21 8.88 4.08 -10.04
N PHE A 22 9.76 5.01 -9.65
CA PHE A 22 11.20 4.75 -9.60
C PHE A 22 11.58 3.74 -8.52
N THR A 23 10.88 3.71 -7.38
CA THR A 23 11.18 2.74 -6.29
C THR A 23 11.01 1.27 -6.71
N HIS A 24 10.18 0.96 -7.70
CA HIS A 24 9.99 -0.42 -8.15
C HIS A 24 11.28 -1.07 -8.65
N GLY A 25 12.14 -0.29 -9.32
CA GLY A 25 13.41 -0.74 -9.87
C GLY A 25 14.37 -1.31 -8.81
N PRO A 26 14.88 -0.50 -7.87
CA PRO A 26 15.82 -0.97 -6.85
C PRO A 26 15.19 -1.99 -5.90
N ILE A 27 13.90 -1.87 -5.55
CA ILE A 27 13.21 -2.86 -4.72
C ILE A 27 13.17 -4.22 -5.41
N GLY A 28 12.71 -4.26 -6.67
CA GLY A 28 12.64 -5.49 -7.45
C GLY A 28 14.01 -6.12 -7.64
N ALA A 29 15.03 -5.31 -7.93
CA ALA A 29 16.41 -5.78 -8.03
C ALA A 29 16.90 -6.42 -6.71
N ILE A 30 16.69 -5.79 -5.55
CA ILE A 30 17.12 -6.36 -4.27
C ILE A 30 16.39 -7.68 -3.95
N ILE A 31 15.09 -7.78 -4.24
CA ILE A 31 14.33 -9.02 -4.08
C ILE A 31 14.93 -10.12 -4.97
N VAL A 32 15.16 -9.83 -6.25
CA VAL A 32 15.72 -10.80 -7.20
C VAL A 32 17.14 -11.21 -6.80
N ALA A 33 17.97 -10.27 -6.36
CA ALA A 33 19.32 -10.55 -5.87
C ALA A 33 19.28 -11.49 -4.64
N PHE A 34 18.37 -11.26 -3.71
CA PHE A 34 18.16 -12.14 -2.56
C PHE A 34 17.72 -13.54 -2.98
N CYS A 35 16.78 -13.67 -3.93
CA CYS A 35 16.37 -14.96 -4.50
C CYS A 35 17.54 -15.71 -5.14
N PHE A 36 18.40 -15.02 -5.90
CA PHE A 36 19.64 -15.62 -6.42
C PHE A 36 20.56 -16.07 -5.28
N GLY A 37 20.73 -15.26 -4.22
CA GLY A 37 21.49 -15.63 -3.03
C GLY A 37 20.98 -16.92 -2.36
N LEU A 38 19.66 -17.08 -2.19
CA LEU A 38 19.06 -18.32 -1.71
C LEU A 38 19.30 -19.49 -2.68
N GLY A 39 19.25 -19.22 -3.98
CA GLY A 39 19.54 -20.21 -5.02
C GLY A 39 20.95 -20.81 -4.91
N VAL A 40 21.92 -20.04 -4.45
CA VAL A 40 23.28 -20.54 -4.20
C VAL A 40 23.29 -21.56 -3.05
N ILE A 41 22.51 -21.32 -2.00
CA ILE A 41 22.41 -22.25 -0.87
C ILE A 41 21.74 -23.56 -1.31
N ALA A 42 20.65 -23.45 -2.07
CA ALA A 42 19.87 -24.61 -2.50
C ALA A 42 20.55 -25.44 -3.59
N TRP A 43 21.13 -24.81 -4.61
CA TRP A 43 21.70 -25.50 -5.78
C TRP A 43 23.23 -25.52 -5.84
N ARG A 44 23.92 -24.80 -4.94
CA ARG A 44 25.40 -24.75 -4.86
C ARG A 44 26.10 -24.37 -6.17
N ARG A 45 25.42 -23.62 -7.04
CA ARG A 45 25.95 -23.16 -8.34
C ARG A 45 26.45 -21.72 -8.25
N GLN A 46 27.71 -21.51 -8.66
CA GLN A 46 28.36 -20.21 -8.64
C GLN A 46 27.71 -19.17 -9.58
N SER A 47 27.01 -19.62 -10.62
CA SER A 47 26.27 -18.73 -11.52
C SER A 47 25.21 -17.91 -10.79
N PHE A 48 24.58 -18.45 -9.74
CA PHE A 48 23.61 -17.70 -8.94
C PHE A 48 24.29 -16.56 -8.13
N MET A 49 25.52 -16.75 -7.65
CA MET A 49 26.26 -15.68 -6.97
C MET A 49 26.58 -14.52 -7.92
N GLN A 50 27.01 -14.84 -9.14
CA GLN A 50 27.28 -13.85 -10.18
C GLN A 50 26.02 -13.08 -10.56
N SER A 51 24.90 -13.78 -10.74
CA SER A 51 23.60 -13.15 -11.01
C SER A 51 23.15 -12.25 -9.85
N ALA A 52 23.28 -12.70 -8.60
CA ALA A 52 22.97 -11.87 -7.44
C ALA A 52 23.80 -10.56 -7.46
N TYR A 53 25.10 -10.65 -7.72
CA TYR A 53 25.98 -9.50 -7.83
C TYR A 53 25.54 -8.53 -8.94
N HIS A 54 25.28 -9.01 -10.16
CA HIS A 54 24.84 -8.15 -11.27
C HIS A 54 23.55 -7.41 -10.95
N VAL A 55 22.61 -8.07 -10.28
CA VAL A 55 21.35 -7.45 -9.88
C VAL A 55 21.56 -6.41 -8.77
N VAL A 56 22.50 -6.63 -7.82
CA VAL A 56 22.90 -5.59 -6.85
C VAL A 56 23.50 -4.37 -7.55
N VAL A 57 24.30 -4.56 -8.61
CA VAL A 57 24.82 -3.44 -9.42
C VAL A 57 23.67 -2.64 -10.04
N ILE A 58 22.66 -3.32 -10.60
CA ILE A 58 21.46 -2.66 -11.13
C ILE A 58 20.72 -1.90 -10.03
N ALA A 59 20.52 -2.51 -8.85
CA ALA A 59 19.88 -1.85 -7.72
C ALA A 59 20.60 -0.56 -7.30
N PHE A 60 21.94 -0.60 -7.27
CA PHE A 60 22.77 0.56 -6.92
C PHE A 60 22.72 1.66 -7.97
N VAL A 61 22.69 1.32 -9.26
CA VAL A 61 22.52 2.32 -10.33
C VAL A 61 21.13 2.97 -10.23
N LEU A 62 20.08 2.18 -10.01
CA LEU A 62 18.70 2.66 -9.91
C LEU A 62 18.40 3.41 -8.61
N TYR A 63 19.24 3.25 -7.58
CA TYR A 63 19.14 4.00 -6.33
C TYR A 63 19.21 5.52 -6.58
N PHE A 64 20.14 5.98 -7.42
CA PHE A 64 20.35 7.41 -7.66
C PHE A 64 19.12 8.13 -8.27
N PRO A 65 18.53 7.69 -9.39
CA PRO A 65 17.32 8.31 -9.92
C PRO A 65 16.14 8.19 -8.94
N THR A 66 16.08 7.10 -8.16
CA THR A 66 15.03 6.93 -7.14
C THR A 66 15.14 7.96 -6.01
N VAL A 67 16.35 8.21 -5.50
CA VAL A 67 16.60 9.23 -4.48
C VAL A 67 16.35 10.63 -5.03
N LEU A 68 16.81 10.90 -6.26
CA LEU A 68 16.56 12.19 -6.91
C LEU A 68 15.06 12.46 -7.04
N ALA A 69 14.29 11.49 -7.55
CA ALA A 69 12.83 11.59 -7.61
C ALA A 69 12.23 11.78 -6.21
N GLY A 70 12.75 11.09 -5.19
CA GLY A 70 12.31 11.26 -3.79
C GLY A 70 12.52 12.68 -3.26
N ILE A 71 13.68 13.30 -3.54
CA ILE A 71 13.96 14.69 -3.17
C ILE A 71 13.01 15.64 -3.91
N MET A 72 12.77 15.40 -5.20
CA MET A 72 11.87 16.23 -6.01
C MET A 72 10.43 16.15 -5.50
N ASP A 73 9.92 14.96 -5.21
CA ASP A 73 8.59 14.74 -4.63
C ASP A 73 8.48 15.40 -3.26
N TRP A 74 9.51 15.29 -2.41
CA TRP A 74 9.55 15.90 -1.09
C TRP A 74 9.49 17.43 -1.16
N GLN A 75 10.21 18.06 -2.09
CA GLN A 75 10.15 19.50 -2.29
C GLN A 75 8.81 19.94 -2.89
N TYR A 76 8.29 19.23 -3.89
CA TYR A 76 7.09 19.64 -4.62
C TYR A 76 5.77 19.37 -3.86
N PHE A 77 5.57 18.15 -3.33
CA PHE A 77 4.30 17.76 -2.68
C PHE A 77 4.26 18.05 -1.19
N TYR A 78 5.42 18.12 -0.53
CA TYR A 78 5.52 18.29 0.92
C TYR A 78 6.21 19.60 1.32
N SER A 79 6.53 20.49 0.36
CA SER A 79 7.21 21.77 0.60
C SER A 79 8.49 21.64 1.44
N GLY A 80 9.19 20.50 1.34
CA GLY A 80 10.39 20.23 2.14
C GLY A 80 10.12 19.97 3.64
N ALA A 81 8.89 19.65 4.03
CA ALA A 81 8.55 19.40 5.43
C ALA A 81 9.21 18.14 5.99
N TRP A 82 9.82 18.25 7.17
CA TRP A 82 10.45 17.13 7.90
C TRP A 82 9.46 16.39 8.80
N ILE A 83 8.46 15.76 8.18
CA ILE A 83 7.54 14.87 8.88
C ILE A 83 8.20 13.53 9.24
N PHE A 84 7.73 12.88 10.29
CA PHE A 84 8.34 11.66 10.83
C PHE A 84 8.60 10.57 9.75
N PRO A 85 7.64 10.21 8.86
CA PRO A 85 7.93 9.22 7.83
C PRO A 85 9.04 9.65 6.85
N ILE A 86 9.17 10.94 6.54
CA ILE A 86 10.25 11.46 5.68
C ILE A 86 11.60 11.33 6.38
N GLN A 87 11.69 11.69 7.67
CA GLN A 87 12.93 11.56 8.45
C GLN A 87 13.44 10.11 8.45
N VAL A 88 12.53 9.16 8.71
CA VAL A 88 12.87 7.73 8.71
C VAL A 88 13.28 7.25 7.32
N LYS A 89 12.58 7.66 6.26
CA LYS A 89 12.94 7.28 4.88
C LYS A 89 14.31 7.82 4.48
N VAL A 90 14.68 9.04 4.85
CA VAL A 90 16.02 9.59 4.57
C VAL A 90 17.09 8.76 5.30
N ALA A 91 16.88 8.43 6.57
CA ALA A 91 17.80 7.58 7.32
C ALA A 91 17.95 6.18 6.69
N LEU A 92 16.83 5.56 6.31
CA LEU A 92 16.83 4.25 5.65
C LEU A 92 17.48 4.30 4.27
N ALA A 93 17.30 5.36 3.49
CA ALA A 93 17.94 5.53 2.19
C ALA A 93 19.46 5.64 2.30
N ILE A 94 19.96 6.41 3.28
CA ILE A 94 21.40 6.49 3.60
C ILE A 94 21.92 5.11 4.02
N LEU A 95 21.20 4.41 4.89
CA LEU A 95 21.56 3.06 5.30
C LEU A 95 21.57 2.09 4.10
N LEU A 96 20.60 2.18 3.18
CA LEU A 96 20.56 1.37 1.97
C LEU A 96 21.77 1.62 1.07
N PHE A 97 22.17 2.89 0.88
CA PHE A 97 23.36 3.24 0.13
C PHE A 97 24.62 2.58 0.71
N VAL A 98 24.77 2.61 2.03
CA VAL A 98 25.89 1.96 2.73
C VAL A 98 25.83 0.44 2.54
N LEU A 99 24.67 -0.18 2.75
CA LEU A 99 24.49 -1.63 2.61
C LEU A 99 24.76 -2.10 1.18
N LEU A 100 24.24 -1.40 0.16
CA LEU A 100 24.51 -1.72 -1.24
C LEU A 100 25.99 -1.53 -1.58
N SER A 101 26.63 -0.46 -1.10
CA SER A 101 28.07 -0.23 -1.32
C SER A 101 28.92 -1.35 -0.73
N ILE A 102 28.65 -1.75 0.51
CA ILE A 102 29.32 -2.88 1.17
C ILE A 102 29.07 -4.17 0.38
N THR A 103 27.82 -4.43 -0.01
CA THR A 103 27.44 -5.63 -0.77
C THR A 103 28.15 -5.69 -2.13
N LEU A 104 28.32 -4.56 -2.81
CA LEU A 104 29.06 -4.48 -4.07
C LEU A 104 30.55 -4.75 -3.88
N ILE A 105 31.17 -4.13 -2.88
CA ILE A 105 32.60 -4.31 -2.59
C ILE A 105 32.90 -5.76 -2.23
N VAL A 106 32.07 -6.36 -1.38
CA VAL A 106 32.22 -7.76 -0.95
C VAL A 106 31.87 -8.72 -2.09
N GLY A 107 30.80 -8.45 -2.83
CA GLY A 107 30.30 -9.29 -3.92
C GLY A 107 31.18 -9.32 -5.17
N ARG A 108 32.07 -8.33 -5.34
CA ARG A 108 33.07 -8.31 -6.43
C ARG A 108 34.15 -9.39 -6.26
N LYS A 109 34.37 -9.90 -5.05
CA LYS A 109 35.42 -10.89 -4.78
C LYS A 109 35.05 -12.27 -5.37
N PRO A 110 35.93 -12.92 -6.15
CA PRO A 110 35.62 -14.18 -6.82
C PRO A 110 35.44 -15.36 -5.85
N ASP A 111 35.99 -15.27 -4.64
CA ASP A 111 35.99 -16.29 -3.60
C ASP A 111 34.97 -16.02 -2.49
N VAL A 112 34.05 -15.08 -2.70
CA VAL A 112 33.09 -14.67 -1.67
C VAL A 112 32.15 -15.83 -1.30
N ARG A 113 32.09 -16.13 0.00
CA ARG A 113 31.29 -17.24 0.51
C ARG A 113 29.81 -16.83 0.64
N PRO A 114 28.85 -17.73 0.37
CA PRO A 114 27.42 -17.42 0.51
C PRO A 114 27.03 -16.96 1.92
N VAL A 115 27.70 -17.49 2.95
CA VAL A 115 27.50 -17.11 4.36
C VAL A 115 27.78 -15.63 4.64
N VAL A 116 28.51 -14.93 3.76
CA VAL A 116 28.79 -13.50 3.88
C VAL A 116 27.77 -12.67 3.08
N ILE A 117 27.48 -13.07 1.84
CA ILE A 117 26.63 -12.28 0.94
C ILE A 117 25.14 -12.41 1.25
N VAL A 118 24.66 -13.61 1.59
CA VAL A 118 23.22 -13.82 1.83
C VAL A 118 22.70 -12.97 3.01
N PRO A 119 23.41 -12.85 4.15
CA PRO A 119 23.02 -11.92 5.20
C PRO A 119 23.00 -10.45 4.75
N LEU A 120 23.96 -10.00 3.95
CA LEU A 120 23.96 -8.63 3.42
C LEU A 120 22.76 -8.36 2.51
N LEU A 121 22.41 -9.32 1.65
CA LEU A 121 21.21 -9.26 0.81
C LEU A 121 19.93 -9.24 1.65
N PHE A 122 19.88 -10.03 2.73
CA PHE A 122 18.77 -10.02 3.67
C PHE A 122 18.62 -8.67 4.38
N LEU A 123 19.72 -8.04 4.80
CA LEU A 123 19.70 -6.69 5.37
C LEU A 123 19.24 -5.64 4.36
N CYS A 124 19.70 -5.72 3.10
CA CYS A 124 19.20 -4.86 2.02
C CYS A 124 17.68 -5.05 1.82
N LEU A 125 17.21 -6.30 1.81
CA LEU A 125 15.79 -6.64 1.67
C LEU A 125 14.97 -6.05 2.83
N GLY A 126 15.40 -6.27 4.07
CA GLY A 126 14.73 -5.70 5.24
C GLY A 126 14.68 -4.16 5.20
N ASN A 127 15.75 -3.52 4.75
CA ASN A 127 15.80 -2.06 4.60
C ASN A 127 14.79 -1.55 3.55
N VAL A 128 14.72 -2.17 2.36
CA VAL A 128 13.75 -1.74 1.33
C VAL A 128 12.30 -2.03 1.71
N LEU A 129 12.04 -3.10 2.48
CA LEU A 129 10.71 -3.33 3.06
C LEU A 129 10.33 -2.21 4.04
N GLY A 130 11.29 -1.76 4.87
CA GLY A 130 11.11 -0.58 5.72
C GLY A 130 10.82 0.69 4.92
N LEU A 131 11.61 0.97 3.88
CA LEU A 131 11.37 2.10 2.97
C LEU A 131 9.97 2.05 2.33
N GLY A 132 9.54 0.86 1.90
CA GLY A 132 8.22 0.61 1.35
C GLY A 132 7.10 0.85 2.36
N TYR A 133 7.26 0.37 3.60
CA TYR A 133 6.31 0.60 4.69
C TYR A 133 6.07 2.09 4.97
N PHE A 134 7.15 2.86 5.20
CA PHE A 134 7.04 4.31 5.45
C PHE A 134 6.59 5.08 4.21
N GLY A 135 6.91 4.59 3.00
CA GLY A 135 6.32 5.10 1.75
C GLY A 135 4.82 4.89 1.69
N GLY A 136 4.33 3.73 2.13
CA GLY A 136 2.90 3.45 2.28
C GLY A 136 2.24 4.36 3.31
N GLN A 137 2.88 4.62 4.46
CA GLN A 137 2.35 5.56 5.45
C GLN A 137 2.15 6.95 4.84
N LEU A 138 3.11 7.48 4.07
CA LEU A 138 2.93 8.78 3.41
C LEU A 138 1.73 8.88 2.46
N VAL A 139 1.26 7.75 1.90
CA VAL A 139 0.14 7.70 0.95
C VAL A 139 -1.18 7.35 1.65
N TYR A 140 -1.13 6.49 2.67
CA TYR A 140 -2.30 5.87 3.28
C TYR A 140 -2.60 6.34 4.71
N GLU A 141 -1.65 6.99 5.39
CA GLU A 141 -1.87 7.62 6.70
C GLU A 141 -2.89 8.76 6.53
N GLY A 142 -3.99 8.69 7.27
CA GLY A 142 -5.18 9.55 7.08
C GLY A 142 -6.23 9.01 6.09
N ARG A 143 -5.90 8.00 5.27
CA ARG A 143 -6.89 7.24 4.46
C ARG A 143 -7.34 5.95 5.13
N THR A 144 -6.59 5.45 6.10
CA THR A 144 -7.13 4.52 7.09
C THR A 144 -8.01 5.32 8.05
N PRO A 145 -9.34 5.14 8.06
CA PRO A 145 -10.16 5.79 9.06
C PRO A 145 -9.64 5.34 10.43
N SER A 146 -9.22 6.28 11.29
CA SER A 146 -9.02 5.99 12.71
C SER A 146 -10.41 5.72 13.27
N VAL A 147 -10.79 4.46 13.28
CA VAL A 147 -12.07 4.04 13.82
C VAL A 147 -11.89 3.89 15.33
N GLU A 148 -12.86 4.35 16.11
CA GLU A 148 -12.92 4.09 17.55
C GLU A 148 -12.76 2.59 17.82
N LYS A 149 -12.14 2.24 18.96
CA LYS A 149 -11.77 0.84 19.26
C LYS A 149 -13.00 -0.07 19.25
N GLU A 150 -14.16 0.43 19.68
CA GLU A 150 -15.43 -0.31 19.70
C GLU A 150 -15.91 -0.69 18.29
N LEU A 151 -15.45 -0.01 17.24
CA LEU A 151 -15.89 -0.21 15.87
C LEU A 151 -14.91 -1.10 15.06
N ILE A 152 -13.79 -1.52 15.66
CA ILE A 152 -12.80 -2.40 15.02
C ILE A 152 -13.41 -3.76 14.59
N PRO A 153 -14.22 -4.46 15.41
CA PRO A 153 -14.82 -5.72 14.99
C PRO A 153 -15.69 -5.56 13.74
N GLY A 154 -16.55 -4.54 13.73
CA GLY A 154 -17.39 -4.23 12.56
C GLY A 154 -16.60 -3.85 11.32
N ARG A 155 -15.49 -3.12 11.48
CA ARG A 155 -14.56 -2.82 10.39
C ARG A 155 -13.96 -4.08 9.78
N GLN A 156 -13.57 -5.05 10.61
CA GLN A 156 -13.00 -6.31 10.13
C GLN A 156 -14.02 -7.11 9.30
N VAL A 157 -15.26 -7.20 9.78
CA VAL A 157 -16.36 -7.82 9.03
C VAL A 157 -16.57 -7.09 7.70
N PHE A 158 -16.60 -5.75 7.70
CA PHE A 158 -16.77 -4.96 6.48
C PHE A 158 -15.65 -5.19 5.47
N ILE A 159 -14.38 -5.22 5.93
CA ILE A 159 -13.23 -5.47 5.05
C ILE A 159 -13.35 -6.86 4.42
N SER A 160 -13.63 -7.88 5.21
CA SER A 160 -13.68 -9.27 4.76
C SER A 160 -14.82 -9.57 3.79
N HIS A 161 -15.97 -8.91 3.93
CA HIS A 161 -17.19 -9.30 3.22
C HIS A 161 -17.76 -8.23 2.27
N CYS A 162 -17.53 -6.95 2.56
CA CYS A 162 -18.25 -5.85 1.90
C CYS A 162 -17.33 -4.93 1.08
N SER A 163 -16.09 -4.72 1.54
CA SER A 163 -15.20 -3.69 1.00
C SER A 163 -14.83 -3.86 -0.47
N GLY A 164 -14.85 -5.10 -0.97
CA GLY A 164 -14.58 -5.42 -2.37
C GLY A 164 -15.56 -4.74 -3.33
N CYS A 165 -16.84 -4.62 -2.95
CA CYS A 165 -17.87 -3.94 -3.75
C CYS A 165 -18.25 -2.56 -3.20
N HIS A 166 -18.11 -2.36 -1.90
CA HIS A 166 -18.51 -1.15 -1.18
C HIS A 166 -17.31 -0.39 -0.64
N ALA A 167 -16.25 -0.20 -1.44
CA ALA A 167 -15.07 0.53 -0.99
C ALA A 167 -15.46 1.90 -0.42
N ASN A 168 -15.02 2.16 0.82
CA ASN A 168 -15.39 3.34 1.59
C ASN A 168 -16.91 3.58 1.70
N GLY A 169 -17.77 2.58 1.58
CA GLY A 169 -19.24 2.76 1.60
C GLY A 169 -19.84 3.28 0.28
N GLY A 170 -19.08 3.27 -0.81
CA GLY A 170 -19.61 3.42 -2.17
C GLY A 170 -20.30 2.15 -2.67
N ASN A 171 -20.44 2.04 -3.98
CA ASN A 171 -20.90 0.82 -4.67
C ASN A 171 -20.28 0.80 -6.07
N ILE A 172 -19.35 -0.14 -6.33
CA ILE A 172 -18.63 -0.18 -7.60
C ILE A 172 -19.49 -0.68 -8.77
N LEU A 173 -20.54 -1.45 -8.49
CA LEU A 173 -21.41 -2.04 -9.51
C LEU A 173 -22.54 -1.07 -9.87
N TYR A 174 -23.08 -0.38 -8.87
CA TYR A 174 -24.12 0.64 -9.05
C TYR A 174 -23.74 1.93 -8.32
N PRO A 175 -22.92 2.81 -8.92
CA PRO A 175 -22.43 4.02 -8.26
C PRO A 175 -23.52 4.98 -7.74
N HIS A 176 -24.72 4.93 -8.31
CA HIS A 176 -25.88 5.72 -7.88
C HIS A 176 -26.64 5.11 -6.68
N LEU A 177 -26.26 3.90 -6.23
CA LEU A 177 -26.80 3.20 -5.06
C LEU A 177 -25.68 2.92 -4.03
N PRO A 178 -25.03 3.96 -3.47
CA PRO A 178 -23.96 3.76 -2.50
C PRO A 178 -24.50 3.29 -1.15
N LEU A 179 -23.70 2.51 -0.42
CA LEU A 179 -24.06 2.04 0.92
C LEU A 179 -24.30 3.20 1.89
N ARG A 180 -23.50 4.26 1.84
CA ARG A 180 -23.56 5.40 2.79
C ARG A 180 -24.92 6.11 2.88
N THR A 181 -25.71 6.06 1.83
CA THR A 181 -27.02 6.73 1.76
C THR A 181 -28.16 5.73 1.61
N ALA A 182 -27.87 4.44 1.81
CA ALA A 182 -28.85 3.38 1.66
C ALA A 182 -29.96 3.52 2.72
N PRO A 183 -31.25 3.56 2.33
CA PRO A 183 -32.36 3.69 3.29
C PRO A 183 -32.44 2.52 4.28
N GLN A 184 -31.85 1.38 3.92
CA GLN A 184 -31.75 0.20 4.79
C GLN A 184 -30.89 0.45 6.03
N LEU A 185 -30.06 1.49 6.06
CA LEU A 185 -29.25 1.86 7.23
C LEU A 185 -29.99 2.70 8.26
N LEU A 186 -31.27 3.05 8.04
CA LEU A 186 -32.08 3.79 9.01
C LEU A 186 -32.36 2.99 10.30
N SER A 187 -32.35 1.65 10.21
CA SER A 187 -32.47 0.77 11.36
C SER A 187 -31.66 -0.50 11.17
N TYR A 188 -31.31 -1.15 12.29
CA TYR A 188 -30.61 -2.43 12.25
C TYR A 188 -31.47 -3.51 11.57
N GLU A 189 -32.78 -3.48 11.80
CA GLU A 189 -33.75 -4.44 11.25
C GLU A 189 -33.83 -4.33 9.73
N GLY A 190 -33.85 -3.09 9.20
CA GLY A 190 -33.83 -2.85 7.75
C GLY A 190 -32.52 -3.31 7.12
N PHE A 191 -31.40 -3.04 7.80
CA PHE A 191 -30.08 -3.45 7.35
C PHE A 191 -29.95 -4.97 7.28
N ILE A 192 -30.30 -5.68 8.37
CA ILE A 192 -30.13 -7.13 8.40
C ILE A 192 -31.08 -7.82 7.43
N ALA A 193 -32.34 -7.37 7.30
CA ALA A 193 -33.28 -7.91 6.33
C ALA A 193 -32.72 -7.82 4.90
N PHE A 194 -32.12 -6.68 4.54
CA PHE A 194 -31.49 -6.49 3.24
C PHE A 194 -30.23 -7.33 3.05
N VAL A 195 -29.38 -7.44 4.07
CA VAL A 195 -28.15 -8.25 4.01
C VAL A 195 -28.47 -9.75 3.86
N ARG A 196 -29.56 -10.23 4.49
CA ARG A 196 -30.05 -11.60 4.33
C ARG A 196 -30.67 -11.82 2.94
N TYR A 197 -31.39 -10.83 2.40
CA TYR A 197 -32.15 -10.94 1.15
C TYR A 197 -32.01 -9.66 0.27
N PRO A 198 -30.83 -9.44 -0.35
CA PRO A 198 -30.57 -8.23 -1.11
C PRO A 198 -31.37 -8.19 -2.41
N THR A 199 -32.01 -7.06 -2.66
CA THR A 199 -32.80 -6.78 -3.88
C THR A 199 -32.48 -5.39 -4.41
N LEU A 200 -32.67 -5.18 -5.72
CA LEU A 200 -32.59 -3.86 -6.33
C LEU A 200 -33.84 -3.04 -6.01
N PRO A 201 -33.84 -1.70 -6.22
CA PRO A 201 -35.00 -0.85 -5.94
C PRO A 201 -36.29 -1.25 -6.67
N ASP A 202 -36.17 -1.95 -7.80
CA ASP A 202 -37.28 -2.49 -8.58
C ASP A 202 -37.74 -3.89 -8.10
N GLY A 203 -37.14 -4.42 -7.03
CA GLY A 203 -37.43 -5.74 -6.45
C GLY A 203 -36.69 -6.89 -7.13
N SER A 204 -35.92 -6.66 -8.20
CA SER A 204 -35.17 -7.70 -8.89
C SER A 204 -33.93 -8.14 -8.11
N LYS A 205 -33.38 -9.32 -8.46
CA LYS A 205 -32.18 -9.87 -7.82
C LYS A 205 -30.92 -9.17 -8.35
N GLY A 206 -30.17 -8.54 -7.45
CA GLY A 206 -28.88 -7.92 -7.74
C GLY A 206 -27.68 -8.88 -7.63
N PRO A 207 -26.46 -8.38 -7.91
CA PRO A 207 -25.20 -9.12 -7.79
C PRO A 207 -24.71 -9.27 -6.35
N MET A 208 -25.31 -8.56 -5.39
CA MET A 208 -24.95 -8.70 -3.97
C MET A 208 -25.34 -10.10 -3.47
N PRO A 209 -24.42 -10.87 -2.87
CA PRO A 209 -24.75 -12.18 -2.34
C PRO A 209 -25.58 -12.07 -1.06
N ASN A 210 -26.39 -13.10 -0.80
CA ASN A 210 -27.12 -13.23 0.45
C ASN A 210 -26.15 -13.70 1.54
N PHE A 211 -26.14 -13.03 2.69
CA PHE A 211 -25.36 -13.47 3.85
C PHE A 211 -26.31 -14.12 4.86
N THR A 212 -26.25 -15.44 5.03
CA THR A 212 -27.04 -16.18 6.04
C THR A 212 -26.36 -16.11 7.41
N GLU A 213 -27.06 -16.53 8.47
CA GLU A 213 -26.49 -16.59 9.84
C GLU A 213 -25.20 -17.43 9.93
N GLN A 214 -25.03 -18.40 9.03
CA GLN A 214 -23.82 -19.22 8.94
C GLN A 214 -22.62 -18.44 8.38
N THR A 215 -22.87 -17.49 7.47
CA THR A 215 -21.81 -16.70 6.81
C THR A 215 -21.55 -15.36 7.50
N LEU A 216 -22.55 -14.84 8.23
CA LEU A 216 -22.48 -13.61 8.99
C LEU A 216 -23.41 -13.76 10.19
N SER A 217 -22.86 -13.96 11.39
CA SER A 217 -23.68 -14.11 12.60
C SER A 217 -24.40 -12.81 12.94
N ASP A 218 -25.46 -12.89 13.75
CA ASP A 218 -26.19 -11.69 14.17
C ASP A 218 -25.33 -10.72 14.99
N GLN A 219 -24.38 -11.24 15.78
CA GLN A 219 -23.42 -10.39 16.48
C GLN A 219 -22.53 -9.64 15.49
N GLN A 220 -21.94 -10.36 14.51
CA GLN A 220 -21.10 -9.74 13.47
C GLN A 220 -21.91 -8.75 12.62
N ALA A 221 -23.17 -9.03 12.36
CA ALA A 221 -24.07 -8.11 11.66
C ALA A 221 -24.32 -6.83 12.46
N ARG A 222 -24.49 -6.90 13.79
CA ARG A 222 -24.63 -5.71 14.65
C ARG A 222 -23.35 -4.89 14.69
N GLU A 223 -22.20 -5.54 14.82
CA GLU A 223 -20.90 -4.88 14.78
C GLU A 223 -20.67 -4.20 13.43
N LEU A 224 -20.97 -4.91 12.33
CA LEU A 224 -20.89 -4.38 10.96
C LEU A 224 -21.81 -3.18 10.77
N TYR A 225 -23.07 -3.27 11.19
CA TYR A 225 -24.03 -2.16 11.13
C TYR A 225 -23.50 -0.93 11.88
N ASN A 226 -23.03 -1.13 13.11
CA ASN A 226 -22.47 -0.06 13.94
C ASN A 226 -21.27 0.61 13.24
N TYR A 227 -20.38 -0.20 12.66
CA TYR A 227 -19.26 0.32 11.88
C TYR A 227 -19.69 1.07 10.62
N ILE A 228 -20.70 0.59 9.89
CA ILE A 228 -21.17 1.28 8.67
C ILE A 228 -21.77 2.64 9.02
N VAL A 229 -22.58 2.71 10.08
CA VAL A 229 -23.27 3.95 10.47
C VAL A 229 -22.32 4.96 11.12
N ASN A 230 -21.39 4.50 11.96
CA ASN A 230 -20.56 5.37 12.79
C ASN A 230 -19.09 5.45 12.35
N GLY A 231 -18.56 4.40 11.71
CA GLY A 231 -17.13 4.26 11.38
C GLY A 231 -16.76 4.49 9.91
N LEU A 232 -17.68 4.29 8.96
CA LEU A 232 -17.49 4.70 7.56
C LEU A 232 -17.78 6.19 7.43
N ALA A 233 -16.78 7.00 7.81
CA ALA A 233 -16.78 8.47 7.80
C ALA A 233 -17.91 9.10 6.96
N LYS A 234 -18.86 9.76 7.63
CA LYS A 234 -19.89 10.60 7.00
C LYS A 234 -19.23 11.46 5.92
N PRO A 235 -19.88 11.70 4.76
CA PRO A 235 -19.36 12.66 3.80
C PRO A 235 -19.07 13.96 4.55
N ALA A 236 -17.87 14.52 4.34
CA ALA A 236 -17.60 15.90 4.73
C ALA A 236 -18.79 16.72 4.26
N ARG A 237 -19.43 17.44 5.18
CA ARG A 237 -20.55 18.33 4.88
C ARG A 237 -20.17 19.13 3.63
N VAL A 238 -20.92 18.95 2.55
CA VAL A 238 -20.89 19.87 1.42
C VAL A 238 -21.01 21.27 2.03
N GLY A 239 -20.01 22.11 1.77
CA GLY A 239 -19.95 23.46 2.29
C GLY A 239 -21.28 24.15 2.02
N ILE A 240 -21.96 24.56 3.10
CA ILE A 240 -22.96 25.60 3.00
C ILE A 240 -22.15 26.86 2.81
N SER A 241 -22.08 27.31 1.56
CA SER A 241 -21.75 28.68 1.21
C SER A 241 -22.73 29.61 1.94
N ASN A 242 -22.19 30.48 2.79
CA ASN A 242 -22.78 31.78 3.09
C ASN A 242 -21.78 32.84 2.64
#